data_AF-A0A2G1LYI3-F1
#
_entry.id   AF-A0A2G1LYI3-F1
#
_cell.length_a   1.000
_cell.length_b   1.000
_cell.length_c   1.000
_cell.angle_alpha   90.00
_cell.angle_beta   90.00
_cell.angle_gamma   90.00
#
_symmetry.space_group_name_H-M   'P 1'
#
loop_
_entity.id
_entity.type
_entity.pdbx_description
1 polymer ?
#
loop_
_entity_poly.entity_id
_entity_poly.type
_entity_poly.pdbx_seq_one_letter_code
_entity_poly.pdbx_strand_id
1 'polypeptide(L)'
;MKTTDPAYDPQNADLEAIAHSLIERDPDQLKVRGPSNDGGDDGIHRHRETGEVTVSEAKFLREDGRVPMAAIDRLWVATKRAGDLYHANATGVIVSTAEDLRKGAKSLLRKINKDEEVIKVVLHKDLKAIAQDPATDPDLAFRISAALAKKSRGSARHENL
;
A
#
# COMPACT_ATOMS: atom_id res chain seq x y z
N MET A 1 -7.37 -4.92 33.67
CA MET A 1 -7.13 -6.01 32.70
C MET A 1 -7.25 -5.42 31.31
N LYS A 2 -6.18 -5.44 30.51
CA LYS A 2 -6.21 -5.00 29.12
C LYS A 2 -6.98 -6.06 28.31
N THR A 3 -8.07 -5.66 27.69
CA THR A 3 -8.76 -6.43 26.65
C THR A 3 -7.83 -6.50 25.44
N THR A 4 -7.20 -7.65 25.26
CA THR A 4 -6.55 -8.04 24.02
C THR A 4 -7.62 -8.23 22.97
N ASP A 5 -7.60 -7.37 21.95
CA ASP A 5 -8.35 -7.56 20.72
C ASP A 5 -8.07 -8.97 20.17
N PRO A 6 -9.07 -9.84 20.01
CA PRO A 6 -8.85 -11.23 19.63
C PRO A 6 -8.58 -11.34 18.13
N ALA A 7 -7.45 -11.97 17.79
CA ALA A 7 -7.01 -12.43 16.46
C ALA A 7 -6.27 -11.43 15.54
N TYR A 8 -5.20 -10.80 16.02
CA TYR A 8 -4.07 -10.50 15.13
C TYR A 8 -3.20 -11.76 15.02
N ASP A 9 -3.12 -12.35 13.82
CA ASP A 9 -2.14 -13.40 13.51
C ASP A 9 -0.81 -12.71 13.14
N PRO A 10 0.21 -12.73 14.03
CA PRO A 10 1.51 -12.13 13.73
C PRO A 10 2.24 -12.82 12.56
N GLN A 11 1.76 -13.98 12.10
CA GLN A 11 2.28 -14.67 10.93
C GLN A 11 1.68 -14.12 9.63
N ASN A 12 0.55 -13.42 9.66
CA ASN A 12 -0.01 -12.69 8.53
C ASN A 12 0.15 -11.19 8.79
N ALA A 13 1.37 -10.68 8.59
CA ALA A 13 1.56 -9.24 8.43
C ALA A 13 0.63 -8.78 7.31
N ASP A 14 -0.49 -8.19 7.71
CA ASP A 14 -1.54 -7.75 6.82
C ASP A 14 -1.04 -6.47 6.15
N LEU A 15 -0.57 -6.62 4.92
CA LEU A 15 0.00 -5.52 4.18
C LEU A 15 -1.07 -4.46 3.88
N GLU A 16 -2.36 -4.82 3.88
CA GLU A 16 -3.47 -3.86 3.78
C GLU A 16 -3.52 -3.01 5.04
N ALA A 17 -3.46 -3.62 6.22
CA ALA A 17 -3.39 -2.88 7.48
C ALA A 17 -2.16 -1.97 7.56
N ILE A 18 -1.00 -2.42 7.07
CA ILE A 18 0.20 -1.57 6.96
C ILE A 18 -0.05 -0.40 6.01
N ALA A 19 -0.67 -0.64 4.85
CA ALA A 19 -0.99 0.41 3.90
C ALA A 19 -1.94 1.46 4.49
N HIS A 20 -2.96 1.04 5.26
CA HIS A 20 -3.87 1.94 5.96
C HIS A 20 -3.12 2.75 7.01
N SER A 21 -2.33 2.10 7.87
CA SER A 21 -1.55 2.79 8.90
C SER A 21 -0.55 3.80 8.32
N LEU A 22 0.01 3.55 7.14
CA LEU A 22 0.90 4.51 6.46
C LEU A 22 0.16 5.77 6.00
N ILE A 23 -1.10 5.64 5.57
CA ILE A 23 -1.96 6.77 5.17
C ILE A 23 -2.44 7.52 6.41
N GLU A 24 -2.89 6.79 7.43
CA GLU A 24 -3.39 7.33 8.71
C GLU A 24 -2.29 7.93 9.62
N ARG A 25 -1.02 7.96 9.17
CA ARG A 25 0.02 8.79 9.79
C ARG A 25 -0.34 10.28 9.73
N ASP A 26 -1.09 10.66 8.71
CA ASP A 26 -1.79 11.94 8.66
C ASP A 26 -3.10 11.81 9.46
N PRO A 27 -3.24 12.49 10.61
CA PRO A 27 -4.40 12.34 11.50
C PRO A 27 -5.71 12.86 10.90
N ASP A 28 -5.65 13.63 9.80
CA ASP A 28 -6.83 14.12 9.10
C ASP A 28 -7.34 13.14 8.03
N GLN A 29 -6.60 12.07 7.73
CA GLN A 29 -7.07 10.98 6.86
C GLN A 29 -8.03 10.07 7.64
N LEU A 30 -9.30 10.06 7.23
CA LEU A 30 -10.31 9.19 7.81
C LEU A 30 -10.69 8.09 6.83
N LYS A 31 -10.63 6.84 7.28
CA LYS A 31 -11.10 5.70 6.50
C LYS A 31 -12.59 5.85 6.19
N VAL A 32 -12.95 5.72 4.92
CA VAL A 32 -14.33 5.78 4.42
C VAL A 32 -14.69 4.47 3.72
N ARG A 33 -15.99 4.12 3.71
CA ARG A 33 -16.46 2.93 3.00
C ARG A 33 -16.45 3.18 1.50
N GLY A 34 -15.64 2.42 0.77
CA GLY A 34 -15.62 2.38 -0.69
C GLY A 34 -16.67 1.44 -1.30
N PRO A 35 -16.92 1.53 -2.62
CA PRO A 35 -17.98 0.79 -3.30
C PRO A 35 -17.73 -0.72 -3.52
N SER A 36 -16.55 -1.30 -3.29
CA SER A 36 -16.36 -2.77 -3.40
C SER A 36 -14.98 -3.26 -2.93
N ASN A 37 -14.93 -4.50 -2.41
CA ASN A 37 -13.73 -5.36 -2.23
C ASN A 37 -13.23 -5.98 -3.57
N ASP A 38 -13.40 -5.30 -4.71
CA ASP A 38 -12.96 -5.79 -6.02
C ASP A 38 -11.60 -5.20 -6.38
N GLY A 39 -10.69 -6.09 -6.81
CA GLY A 39 -9.24 -5.86 -6.83
C GLY A 39 -8.78 -4.51 -7.40
N GLY A 40 -7.99 -3.80 -6.60
CA GLY A 40 -7.52 -2.43 -6.88
C GLY A 40 -7.84 -1.42 -5.77
N ASP A 41 -8.62 -1.80 -4.77
CA ASP A 41 -9.08 -0.95 -3.66
C ASP A 41 -9.12 -1.76 -2.36
N ASP A 42 -7.96 -1.84 -1.69
CA ASP A 42 -7.83 -2.48 -0.37
C ASP A 42 -8.23 -1.48 0.75
N GLY A 43 -8.53 -0.22 0.42
CA GLY A 43 -9.08 0.77 1.34
C GLY A 43 -9.09 2.20 0.81
N ILE A 44 -10.11 2.96 1.19
CA ILE A 44 -10.27 4.38 0.84
C ILE A 44 -10.20 5.25 2.11
N HIS A 45 -9.46 6.35 2.02
CA HIS A 45 -9.38 7.38 3.06
C HIS A 45 -9.81 8.73 2.47
N ARG A 46 -10.35 9.59 3.31
CA ARG A 46 -10.72 10.95 2.95
C ARG A 46 -10.13 11.93 3.95
N HIS A 47 -9.41 12.92 3.44
CA HIS A 47 -8.87 13.99 4.26
C HIS A 47 -10.02 14.87 4.77
N ARG A 48 -10.05 15.12 6.09
CA ARG A 48 -11.14 15.83 6.77
C ARG A 48 -11.32 17.26 6.25
N GLU A 49 -10.22 17.98 6.09
CA GLU A 49 -10.26 19.40 5.70
C GLU A 49 -10.38 19.63 4.19
N THR A 50 -9.54 18.98 3.38
CA THR A 50 -9.49 19.20 1.93
C THR A 50 -10.53 18.40 1.17
N GLY A 51 -11.07 17.33 1.78
CA GLY A 51 -11.96 16.39 1.13
C GLY A 51 -11.27 15.47 0.11
N GLU A 52 -9.95 15.57 -0.07
CA GLU A 52 -9.15 14.72 -0.95
C GLU A 52 -9.31 13.24 -0.57
N VAL A 53 -9.37 12.38 -1.58
CA VAL A 53 -9.54 10.94 -1.40
C VAL A 53 -8.24 10.20 -1.71
N THR A 54 -7.83 9.32 -0.81
CA THR A 54 -6.68 8.42 -1.03
C THR A 54 -7.17 6.99 -1.12
N VAL A 55 -6.95 6.35 -2.27
CA VAL A 55 -7.21 4.91 -2.48
C VAL A 55 -5.91 4.14 -2.29
N SER A 56 -5.97 3.04 -1.54
CA SER A 56 -4.81 2.21 -1.23
C SER A 56 -4.93 0.81 -1.84
N GLU A 57 -3.80 0.29 -2.31
CA GLU A 57 -3.65 -1.09 -2.77
C GLU A 57 -2.41 -1.70 -2.11
N ALA A 58 -2.54 -2.88 -1.54
CA ALA A 58 -1.46 -3.65 -0.95
C ALA A 58 -1.10 -4.85 -1.84
N LYS A 59 0.20 -5.08 -2.06
CA LYS A 59 0.68 -6.25 -2.81
C LYS A 59 1.79 -6.98 -2.07
N PHE A 60 1.43 -8.10 -1.47
CA PHE A 60 2.35 -8.91 -0.68
C PHE A 60 3.11 -9.92 -1.55
N LEU A 61 4.14 -9.44 -2.22
CA LEU A 61 4.97 -10.16 -3.18
C LEU A 61 6.31 -10.60 -2.55
N ARG A 62 7.00 -11.56 -3.17
CA ARG A 62 8.41 -11.84 -2.82
C ARG A 62 9.27 -10.61 -3.12
N GLU A 63 10.41 -10.50 -2.42
CA GLU A 63 11.35 -9.37 -2.57
C GLU A 63 11.86 -9.24 -4.01
N ASP A 64 12.29 -10.35 -4.61
CA ASP A 64 12.69 -10.46 -6.03
C ASP A 64 11.52 -10.35 -7.02
N GLY A 65 10.29 -10.40 -6.49
CA GLY A 65 9.06 -10.18 -7.22
C GLY A 65 8.99 -8.75 -7.73
N ARG A 66 8.12 -8.54 -8.73
CA ARG A 66 7.87 -7.20 -9.29
C ARG A 66 6.39 -6.94 -9.41
N VAL A 67 5.99 -5.73 -9.03
CA VAL A 67 4.59 -5.29 -9.13
C VAL A 67 4.16 -5.30 -10.61
N PRO A 68 3.08 -6.03 -10.96
CA PRO A 68 2.62 -6.13 -12.34
C PRO A 68 1.89 -4.87 -12.79
N MET A 69 1.88 -4.63 -14.10
CA MET A 69 1.14 -3.50 -14.71
C MET A 69 -0.34 -3.50 -14.33
N ALA A 70 -0.96 -4.68 -14.27
CA ALA A 70 -2.37 -4.84 -13.89
C ALA A 70 -2.68 -4.32 -12.48
N ALA A 71 -1.74 -4.32 -11.54
CA ALA A 71 -1.96 -3.76 -10.21
C ALA A 71 -2.02 -2.22 -10.25
N ILE A 72 -1.15 -1.59 -11.05
CA ILE A 72 -1.17 -0.14 -11.27
C ILE A 72 -2.44 0.27 -12.01
N ASP A 73 -2.81 -0.47 -13.05
CA ASP A 73 -4.01 -0.20 -13.85
C ASP A 73 -5.30 -0.30 -13.02
N ARG A 74 -5.43 -1.35 -12.19
CA ARG A 74 -6.58 -1.51 -11.30
C ARG A 74 -6.67 -0.41 -10.25
N LEU A 75 -5.56 -0.10 -9.58
CA LEU A 75 -5.52 1.01 -8.62
C LEU A 75 -5.90 2.33 -9.30
N TRP A 76 -5.39 2.59 -10.51
CA TRP A 76 -5.72 3.80 -11.25
C TRP A 76 -7.21 3.93 -11.56
N VAL A 77 -7.84 2.85 -12.04
CA VAL A 77 -9.29 2.81 -12.28
C VAL A 77 -10.07 3.01 -10.97
N ALA A 78 -9.63 2.39 -9.87
CA ALA A 78 -10.24 2.55 -8.56
C ALA A 78 -10.13 4.00 -8.04
N THR A 79 -8.97 4.63 -8.18
CA THR A 79 -8.72 6.03 -7.82
C THR A 79 -9.64 6.97 -8.58
N LYS A 80 -9.78 6.81 -9.90
CA LYS A 80 -10.73 7.60 -10.71
C LYS A 80 -12.17 7.45 -10.22
N ARG A 81 -12.61 6.20 -10.06
CA ARG A 81 -13.95 5.89 -9.57
C ARG A 81 -14.22 6.52 -8.20
N ALA A 82 -13.23 6.53 -7.31
CA ALA A 82 -13.36 7.15 -5.99
C ALA A 82 -13.43 8.69 -6.10
N GLY A 83 -12.60 9.32 -6.94
CA GLY A 83 -12.67 10.76 -7.22
C GLY A 83 -14.03 11.18 -7.76
N ASP A 84 -14.57 10.41 -8.71
CA ASP A 84 -15.91 10.63 -9.27
C ASP A 84 -17.01 10.48 -8.20
N LEU A 85 -16.94 9.42 -7.39
CA LEU A 85 -17.94 9.11 -6.36
C LEU A 85 -18.02 10.19 -5.27
N TYR A 86 -16.86 10.72 -4.86
CA TYR A 86 -16.77 11.71 -3.79
C TYR A 86 -16.67 13.16 -4.29
N HIS A 87 -16.70 13.37 -5.62
CA HIS A 87 -16.52 14.66 -6.27
C HIS A 87 -15.29 15.41 -5.74
N ALA A 88 -14.16 14.70 -5.62
CA ALA A 88 -12.95 15.19 -5.00
C ALA A 88 -11.70 14.78 -5.80
N ASN A 89 -10.59 15.49 -5.58
CA ASN A 89 -9.29 15.05 -6.05
C ASN A 89 -8.97 13.69 -5.41
N ALA A 90 -8.43 12.76 -6.22
CA ALA A 90 -8.13 11.41 -5.77
C ALA A 90 -6.68 11.03 -6.09
N THR A 91 -6.00 10.49 -5.07
CA THR A 91 -4.65 9.95 -5.16
C THR A 91 -4.69 8.44 -4.93
N GLY A 92 -3.95 7.67 -5.73
CA GLY A 92 -3.75 6.24 -5.49
C GLY A 92 -2.41 5.98 -4.80
N VAL A 93 -2.36 5.02 -3.88
CA VAL A 93 -1.12 4.59 -3.21
C VAL A 93 -1.03 3.07 -3.29
N ILE A 94 0.01 2.55 -3.94
CA ILE A 94 0.31 1.12 -3.89
C ILE A 94 1.47 0.85 -2.93
N VAL A 95 1.25 -0.05 -1.98
CA VAL A 95 2.25 -0.50 -1.00
C VAL A 95 2.62 -1.95 -1.31
N SER A 96 3.91 -2.24 -1.51
CA SER A 96 4.36 -3.58 -1.85
C SER A 96 5.69 -3.94 -1.20
N THR A 97 5.84 -5.22 -0.85
CA THR A 97 7.09 -5.82 -0.40
C THR A 97 8.06 -6.19 -1.53
N ALA A 98 7.64 -6.01 -2.79
CA ALA A 98 8.52 -6.16 -3.95
C ALA A 98 9.58 -5.05 -4.00
N GLU A 99 10.75 -5.36 -4.55
CA GLU A 99 11.82 -4.38 -4.76
C GLU A 99 11.53 -3.38 -5.89
N ASP A 100 10.79 -3.81 -6.92
CA ASP A 100 10.64 -3.02 -8.15
C ASP A 100 9.29 -3.24 -8.87
N LEU A 101 9.02 -2.37 -9.83
CA LEU A 101 7.91 -2.47 -10.76
C LEU A 101 8.32 -3.23 -12.03
N ARG A 102 7.40 -3.97 -12.65
CA ARG A 102 7.62 -4.50 -14.02
C ARG A 102 7.76 -3.35 -15.03
N LYS A 103 8.45 -3.57 -16.15
CA LYS A 103 8.65 -2.55 -17.21
C LYS A 103 7.34 -1.89 -17.66
N GLY A 104 6.29 -2.70 -17.90
CA GLY A 104 4.97 -2.18 -18.26
C GLY A 104 4.32 -1.32 -17.17
N ALA A 105 4.49 -1.68 -15.89
CA ALA A 105 4.01 -0.89 -14.75
C ALA A 105 4.73 0.48 -14.67
N LYS A 106 6.05 0.51 -14.89
CA LYS A 106 6.82 1.77 -14.95
C LYS A 106 6.35 2.68 -16.09
N SER A 107 6.14 2.11 -17.27
CA SER A 107 5.64 2.85 -18.43
C SER A 107 4.24 3.42 -18.19
N LEU A 108 3.34 2.63 -17.60
CA LEU A 108 1.99 3.07 -17.27
C LEU A 108 2.00 4.18 -16.21
N LEU A 109 2.75 4.00 -15.12
CA LEU A 109 2.88 4.99 -14.04
C LEU A 109 3.36 6.35 -14.56
N ARG A 110 4.36 6.34 -15.45
CA ARG A 110 4.86 7.58 -16.09
C ARG A 110 3.82 8.27 -16.96
N LYS A 111 2.95 7.50 -17.62
CA LYS A 111 1.85 8.05 -18.42
C LYS A 111 0.81 8.70 -17.51
N ILE A 112 0.33 7.97 -16.50
CA ILE A 112 -0.66 8.45 -15.52
C ILE A 112 -0.18 9.74 -14.87
N ASN A 113 1.04 9.74 -14.33
CA ASN A 113 1.60 10.89 -13.62
C ASN A 113 1.93 12.09 -14.52
N LYS A 114 1.94 11.92 -15.85
CA LYS A 114 2.08 13.02 -16.80
C LYS A 114 0.75 13.76 -17.02
N ASP A 115 -0.36 13.04 -16.87
CA ASP A 115 -1.71 13.57 -17.10
C ASP A 115 -2.28 14.25 -15.82
N GLU A 116 -1.40 14.74 -14.95
CA GLU A 116 -1.71 15.37 -13.63
C GLU A 116 -2.44 14.48 -12.62
N GLU A 117 -2.66 13.21 -12.94
CA GLU A 117 -3.18 12.20 -12.03
C GLU A 117 -2.06 11.61 -11.16
N VAL A 118 -2.33 11.24 -9.90
CA VAL A 118 -1.26 10.84 -8.98
C VAL A 118 -1.44 9.42 -8.48
N ILE A 119 -0.53 8.53 -8.91
CA ILE A 119 -0.30 7.24 -8.26
C ILE A 119 1.08 7.26 -7.58
N LYS A 120 1.09 7.05 -6.27
CA LYS A 120 2.29 6.90 -5.44
C LYS A 120 2.61 5.43 -5.25
N VAL A 121 3.89 5.11 -5.16
CA VAL A 121 4.39 3.73 -5.01
C VAL A 121 5.31 3.69 -3.80
N VAL A 122 5.04 2.76 -2.88
CA VAL A 122 5.86 2.46 -1.71
C VAL A 122 6.35 1.03 -1.84
N LEU A 123 7.64 0.84 -2.11
CA LEU A 123 8.25 -0.47 -2.35
C LEU A 123 9.08 -0.94 -1.15
N HIS A 124 9.74 -2.08 -1.29
CA HIS A 124 10.60 -2.66 -0.24
C HIS A 124 11.55 -1.62 0.37
N LYS A 125 12.27 -0.85 -0.46
CA LYS A 125 13.27 0.12 0.04
C LYS A 125 12.63 1.23 0.85
N ASP A 126 11.46 1.71 0.43
CA ASP A 126 10.71 2.74 1.13
C ASP A 126 10.16 2.20 2.46
N LEU A 127 9.58 1.00 2.45
CA LEU A 127 9.13 0.30 3.66
C LEU A 127 10.26 0.10 4.67
N LYS A 128 11.43 -0.33 4.20
CA LYS A 128 12.62 -0.48 5.04
C LYS A 128 13.06 0.85 5.64
N ALA A 129 13.07 1.93 4.85
CA ALA A 129 13.40 3.26 5.34
C ALA A 129 12.38 3.74 6.39
N ILE A 130 11.08 3.54 6.14
CA ILE A 130 10.01 3.90 7.08
C ILE A 130 10.16 3.13 8.41
N ALA A 131 10.44 1.82 8.36
CA ALA A 131 10.61 1.01 9.57
C ALA A 131 11.87 1.38 10.36
N GLN A 132 12.88 1.98 9.71
CA GLN A 132 14.12 2.42 10.34
C GLN A 132 14.07 3.87 10.82
N ASP A 133 13.05 4.64 10.43
CA ASP A 133 12.84 6.01 10.87
C ASP A 133 12.46 6.04 12.36
N PRO A 134 13.25 6.72 13.23
CA PRO A 134 12.94 6.84 14.65
C PRO A 134 11.60 7.54 14.96
N ALA A 135 11.05 8.29 14.01
CA ALA A 135 9.76 8.96 14.14
C ALA A 135 8.56 8.06 13.77
N THR A 136 8.81 6.87 13.21
CA THR A 136 7.74 5.91 12.91
C THR A 136 7.25 5.25 14.19
N ASP A 137 5.92 5.09 14.31
CA ASP A 137 5.31 4.35 15.42
C ASP A 137 5.98 2.95 15.59
N PRO A 138 6.43 2.56 16.79
CA PRO A 138 7.16 1.31 16.99
C PRO A 138 6.39 0.06 16.58
N ASP A 139 5.06 0.05 16.71
CA ASP A 139 4.23 -1.08 16.32
C ASP A 139 4.14 -1.16 14.78
N LEU A 140 3.94 -0.03 14.11
CA LEU A 140 4.02 0.04 12.64
C LEU A 140 5.39 -0.40 12.10
N ALA A 141 6.49 0.10 12.70
CA ALA A 141 7.85 -0.27 12.33
C ALA A 141 8.09 -1.78 12.48
N PHE A 142 7.57 -2.39 13.56
CA PHE A 142 7.61 -3.82 13.79
C PHE A 142 6.83 -4.60 12.72
N ARG A 143 5.59 -4.20 12.43
CA ARG A 143 4.74 -4.84 11.41
C ARG A 143 5.39 -4.81 10.02
N ILE A 144 5.96 -3.67 9.63
CA ILE A 144 6.68 -3.53 8.36
C ILE A 144 7.89 -4.48 8.33
N SER A 145 8.72 -4.47 9.38
CA SER A 145 9.90 -5.34 9.45
C SER A 145 9.54 -6.82 9.36
N ALA A 146 8.45 -7.23 10.03
CA ALA A 146 7.92 -8.59 9.98
C ALA A 146 7.42 -8.95 8.56
N ALA A 147 6.71 -8.06 7.89
CA ALA A 147 6.23 -8.24 6.52
C ALA A 147 7.39 -8.45 5.54
N LEU A 148 8.43 -7.61 5.61
CA LEU A 148 9.62 -7.72 4.76
C LEU A 148 10.35 -9.05 5.01
N ALA A 149 10.61 -9.39 6.28
CA ALA A 149 11.28 -10.64 6.63
C ALA A 149 10.52 -11.90 6.16
N LYS A 150 9.18 -11.89 6.21
CA LYS A 150 8.34 -13.00 5.71
C LYS A 150 8.52 -13.22 4.20
N LYS A 151 8.79 -12.16 3.43
CA LYS A 151 8.93 -12.24 1.96
C LYS A 151 10.35 -12.46 1.48
N SER A 152 11.36 -12.12 2.27
CA SER A 152 12.76 -12.45 1.99
C SER A 152 13.09 -13.94 2.21
N ARG A 153 12.43 -14.62 3.17
CA ARG A 153 12.70 -16.05 3.50
C ARG A 153 12.40 -17.05 2.37
N GLY A 154 11.61 -16.65 1.37
CA GLY A 154 11.30 -17.50 0.21
C GLY A 154 12.38 -17.49 -0.88
N SER A 155 13.30 -16.51 -0.87
CA SER A 155 14.32 -16.30 -1.91
C SER A 155 15.55 -17.19 -1.70
N ALA A 156 15.90 -17.48 -0.45
CA ALA A 156 17.10 -18.26 -0.09
C ALA A 156 17.03 -19.77 -0.41
N ARG A 157 15.86 -20.30 -0.80
CA ARG A 157 15.70 -21.73 -1.16
C ARG A 157 16.03 -22.05 -2.62
N HIS A 158 16.30 -21.05 -3.46
CA HIS A 158 16.61 -21.24 -4.89
C HIS A 158 18.10 -21.16 -5.26
N GLU A 159 19.00 -20.93 -4.29
CA GLU A 159 20.45 -20.89 -4.55
C GLU A 159 21.16 -22.25 -4.40
N ASN A 160 20.43 -23.35 -4.16
CA ASN A 160 21.00 -24.70 -3.97
C ASN A 160 20.31 -25.81 -4.78
N LEU A 161 19.76 -25.50 -5.96
CA LEU A 161 19.25 -26.50 -6.92
C LEU A 161 19.81 -26.27 -8.32
#